data_AF-A0A9D6LG18-F1
#
_entry.id   AF-A0A9D6LG18-F1
#
_cell.length_a   1.000
_cell.length_b   1.000
_cell.length_c   1.000
_cell.angle_alpha   90.00
_cell.angle_beta   90.00
_cell.angle_gamma   90.00
#
_symmetry.space_group_name_H-M   'P 1'
#
loop_
_entity.id
_entity.type
_entity.pdbx_description
1 polymer ?
#
loop_
_entity_poly.entity_id
_entity_poly.type
_entity_poly.pdbx_seq_one_letter_code
_entity_poly.pdbx_strand_id
1 'polypeptide(L)'
;MANTKAIVDKLNEILEFEISGVTRYLHYSFMMFGPSRIPITGWLRSQAQDGLDHATQCGEWITALDGHPTLKVRPTPEGDKHDVKSMLTEALEFEREGMGKYVQLLQLVRDSENIALEDWTRKIIGEEQDHIYEMDKMLRS
;
A
#
# COMPACT_ATOMS: atom_id res chain seq x y z
N MET A 1 -15.17 -19.85 8.44
CA MET A 1 -16.32 -18.93 8.64
C MET A 1 -16.91 -18.59 7.27
N ALA A 2 -18.16 -18.14 7.18
CA ALA A 2 -18.86 -18.00 5.89
C ALA A 2 -18.19 -17.06 4.86
N ASN A 3 -17.20 -16.25 5.28
CA ASN A 3 -16.49 -15.30 4.41
C ASN A 3 -14.95 -15.45 4.36
N THR A 4 -14.38 -16.51 4.96
CA THR A 4 -12.90 -16.65 5.09
C THR A 4 -12.19 -16.65 3.73
N LYS A 5 -12.76 -17.33 2.71
CA LYS A 5 -12.16 -17.37 1.37
C LYS A 5 -12.09 -15.98 0.72
N ALA A 6 -13.16 -15.19 0.80
CA ALA A 6 -13.18 -13.86 0.18
C ALA A 6 -12.21 -12.90 0.87
N ILE A 7 -12.07 -13.02 2.19
CA ILE A 7 -11.07 -12.27 2.97
C ILE A 7 -9.65 -12.65 2.53
N VAL A 8 -9.35 -13.95 2.42
CA VAL A 8 -8.04 -14.43 1.94
C VAL A 8 -7.77 -13.98 0.51
N ASP A 9 -8.76 -14.02 -0.39
CA ASP A 9 -8.62 -13.55 -1.77
C ASP A 9 -8.32 -12.04 -1.80
N LYS A 10 -9.01 -11.24 -0.95
CA LYS A 10 -8.79 -9.80 -0.84
C LYS A 10 -7.42 -9.46 -0.23
N LEU A 11 -6.99 -10.17 0.81
CA LEU A 11 -5.67 -10.00 1.39
C LEU A 11 -4.57 -10.35 0.38
N ASN A 12 -4.77 -11.37 -0.46
CA ASN A 12 -3.84 -11.68 -1.54
C ASN A 12 -3.77 -10.56 -2.59
N GLU A 13 -4.91 -9.99 -2.99
CA GLU A 13 -4.92 -8.82 -3.88
C GLU A 13 -4.15 -7.63 -3.29
N ILE A 14 -4.33 -7.38 -1.98
CA ILE A 14 -3.60 -6.33 -1.27
C ILE A 14 -2.11 -6.67 -1.22
N LEU A 15 -1.72 -7.90 -0.91
CA LEU A 15 -0.33 -8.34 -0.91
C LEU A 15 0.36 -8.09 -2.26
N GLU A 16 -0.28 -8.45 -3.38
CA GLU A 16 0.25 -8.18 -4.73
C GLU A 16 0.42 -6.69 -5.01
N PHE A 17 -0.50 -5.87 -4.45
CA PHE A 17 -0.50 -4.42 -4.57
C PHE A 17 0.61 -3.79 -3.75
N GLU A 18 0.75 -4.15 -2.47
CA GLU A 18 1.78 -3.61 -1.57
C GLU A 18 3.19 -3.86 -2.08
N ILE A 19 3.48 -5.10 -2.52
CA ILE A 19 4.79 -5.43 -3.10
C ILE A 19 5.08 -4.61 -4.39
N SER A 20 4.04 -4.29 -5.16
CA SER A 20 4.18 -3.40 -6.33
C SER A 20 4.50 -1.96 -5.90
N GLY A 21 3.97 -1.52 -4.74
CA GLY A 21 4.27 -0.25 -4.09
C GLY A 21 5.73 -0.16 -3.62
N VAL A 22 6.25 -1.22 -2.97
CA VAL A 22 7.67 -1.32 -2.60
C VAL A 22 8.56 -1.11 -3.83
N THR A 23 8.21 -1.78 -4.93
CA THR A 23 8.95 -1.65 -6.20
C THR A 23 8.88 -0.22 -6.75
N ARG A 24 7.68 0.39 -6.75
CA ARG A 24 7.45 1.77 -7.22
C ARG A 24 8.28 2.79 -6.41
N TYR A 25 8.20 2.74 -5.09
CA TYR A 25 8.86 3.71 -4.23
C TYR A 25 10.38 3.58 -4.25
N LEU A 26 10.91 2.35 -4.29
CA LEU A 26 12.34 2.14 -4.47
C LEU A 26 12.82 2.71 -5.81
N HIS A 27 12.08 2.45 -6.89
CA HIS A 27 12.38 2.98 -8.21
C HIS A 27 12.44 4.52 -8.23
N TYR A 28 11.40 5.19 -7.73
CA TYR A 28 11.39 6.66 -7.61
C TYR A 28 12.56 7.18 -6.76
N SER A 29 12.96 6.46 -5.71
CA SER A 29 14.11 6.85 -4.87
C SER A 29 15.44 6.83 -5.64
N PHE A 30 15.55 5.98 -6.67
CA PHE A 30 16.71 5.93 -7.56
C PHE A 30 16.68 7.06 -8.59
N MET A 31 15.48 7.41 -9.06
CA MET A 31 15.26 8.39 -10.12
C MET A 31 15.18 9.84 -9.60
N MET A 32 15.40 10.05 -8.31
CA MET A 32 15.46 11.38 -7.70
C MET A 32 16.83 12.05 -7.91
N PHE A 33 16.83 13.21 -8.58
CA PHE A 33 18.00 14.04 -8.83
C PHE A 33 17.79 15.48 -8.37
N GLY A 34 18.89 16.23 -8.20
CA GLY A 34 18.86 17.66 -7.89
C GLY A 34 18.88 18.01 -6.39
N PRO A 35 18.72 19.30 -6.05
CA PRO A 35 18.97 19.82 -4.70
C PRO A 35 18.08 19.24 -3.61
N SER A 36 16.82 18.92 -3.93
CA SER A 36 15.83 18.36 -2.99
C SER A 36 15.96 16.86 -2.79
N ARG A 37 16.97 16.22 -3.39
CA ARG A 37 17.10 14.76 -3.42
C ARG A 37 17.15 14.13 -2.04
N ILE A 38 17.97 14.66 -1.12
CA ILE A 38 18.24 14.04 0.19
C ILE A 38 16.94 13.78 0.97
N PRO A 39 16.10 14.80 1.26
CA PRO A 39 14.87 14.58 2.01
C PRO A 39 13.86 13.72 1.25
N ILE A 40 13.66 13.94 -0.06
CA ILE A 40 12.62 13.21 -0.81
C ILE A 40 13.00 11.74 -1.01
N THR A 41 14.28 11.43 -1.24
CA THR A 41 14.74 10.03 -1.32
C THR A 41 14.55 9.32 0.01
N GLY A 42 14.82 9.99 1.13
CA GLY A 42 14.58 9.43 2.47
C GLY A 42 13.12 9.08 2.66
N TRP A 43 12.22 10.01 2.33
CA TRP A 43 10.78 9.79 2.41
C TRP A 43 10.29 8.68 1.46
N LEU A 44 10.72 8.65 0.20
CA LEU A 44 10.34 7.56 -0.73
C LEU A 44 10.77 6.18 -0.19
N ARG A 45 11.95 6.09 0.44
CA ARG A 45 12.41 4.83 1.03
C ARG A 45 11.66 4.43 2.29
N SER A 46 11.17 5.39 3.08
CA SER A 46 10.28 5.05 4.20
C SER A 46 8.96 4.49 3.70
N GLN A 47 8.36 5.08 2.66
CA GLN A 47 7.13 4.55 2.06
C GLN A 47 7.33 3.14 1.47
N ALA A 48 8.50 2.85 0.89
CA ALA A 48 8.85 1.49 0.48
C ALA A 48 8.93 0.51 1.67
N GLN A 49 9.39 0.97 2.83
CA GLN A 49 9.43 0.15 4.05
C GLN A 49 8.03 -0.07 4.61
N ASP A 50 7.18 0.97 4.63
CA ASP A 50 5.80 0.90 5.11
C ASP A 50 5.00 -0.14 4.29
N GLY A 51 5.10 -0.09 2.95
CA GLY A 51 4.46 -1.08 2.07
C GLY A 51 4.99 -2.51 2.28
N LEU A 52 6.28 -2.68 2.62
CA LEU A 52 6.83 -3.99 2.96
C LEU A 52 6.25 -4.51 4.29
N ASP A 53 6.08 -3.64 5.28
CA ASP A 53 5.50 -3.98 6.57
C ASP A 53 4.01 -4.34 6.43
N HIS A 54 3.27 -3.65 5.54
CA HIS A 54 1.88 -3.98 5.20
C HIS A 54 1.77 -5.31 4.46
N ALA A 55 2.61 -5.55 3.46
CA ALA A 55 2.69 -6.82 2.74
C ALA A 55 2.98 -8.00 3.69
N THR A 56 3.93 -7.81 4.61
CA THR A 56 4.28 -8.82 5.62
C THR A 56 3.08 -9.16 6.48
N GLN A 57 2.36 -8.16 6.99
CA GLN A 57 1.16 -8.37 7.79
C GLN A 57 0.03 -9.05 6.99
N CYS A 58 -0.14 -8.72 5.70
CA CYS A 58 -1.09 -9.44 4.84
C CYS A 58 -0.74 -10.93 4.74
N GLY A 59 0.54 -11.25 4.54
CA GLY A 59 1.02 -12.64 4.49
C GLY A 59 0.70 -13.42 5.76
N GLU A 60 0.96 -12.83 6.93
CA GLU A 60 0.64 -13.44 8.23
C GLU A 60 -0.87 -13.65 8.43
N TRP A 61 -1.70 -12.69 8.03
CA TRP A 61 -3.15 -12.86 8.09
C TRP A 61 -3.68 -13.93 7.14
N ILE A 62 -3.12 -14.03 5.94
CA ILE A 62 -3.49 -15.06 4.97
C ILE A 62 -3.22 -16.45 5.55
N THR A 63 -2.03 -16.69 6.10
CA THR A 63 -1.67 -18.01 6.67
C THR A 63 -2.42 -18.30 7.97
N ALA A 64 -2.68 -17.30 8.81
CA ALA A 64 -3.49 -17.46 10.02
C ALA A 64 -4.95 -17.84 9.72
N LEU A 65 -5.43 -17.56 8.51
CA LEU A 65 -6.75 -17.96 8.00
C LEU A 65 -6.72 -19.26 7.17
N ASP A 66 -5.64 -20.05 7.29
CA ASP A 66 -5.38 -21.27 6.52
C ASP A 66 -5.32 -21.06 4.99
N GLY A 67 -5.02 -19.82 4.56
CA GLY A 67 -4.84 -19.43 3.17
C GLY A 67 -3.40 -19.61 2.66
N HIS A 68 -3.22 -19.50 1.35
CA HIS A 68 -1.90 -19.53 0.71
C HIS A 68 -1.54 -18.15 0.16
N PRO A 69 -0.46 -17.51 0.64
CA PRO A 69 -0.01 -16.23 0.10
C PRO A 69 0.46 -16.36 -1.35
N THR A 70 0.03 -15.43 -2.19
CA THR A 70 0.46 -15.31 -3.58
C THR A 70 1.94 -14.90 -3.68
N LEU A 71 2.58 -15.30 -4.77
CA LEU A 71 3.93 -14.87 -5.16
C LEU A 71 3.91 -13.83 -6.29
N LYS A 72 2.72 -13.44 -6.74
CA LYS A 72 2.56 -12.48 -7.83
C LYS A 72 2.85 -11.07 -7.33
N VAL A 73 3.21 -10.22 -8.26
CA VAL A 73 3.37 -8.79 -8.04
C VAL A 73 2.59 -8.09 -9.13
N ARG A 74 1.79 -7.09 -8.75
CA ARG A 74 1.06 -6.30 -9.73
C ARG A 74 2.04 -5.54 -10.62
N PRO A 75 1.82 -5.45 -11.95
CA PRO A 75 2.66 -4.63 -12.81
C PRO A 75 2.69 -3.18 -12.35
N THR A 76 3.89 -2.59 -12.34
CA THR A 76 4.12 -1.18 -11.98
C THR A 76 4.48 -0.40 -13.24
N PRO A 77 3.51 0.05 -14.05
CA PRO A 77 3.80 0.90 -15.20
C PRO A 77 4.34 2.24 -14.73
N GLU A 78 5.28 2.77 -15.51
CA GLU A 78 5.96 4.03 -15.26
C GLU A 78 5.70 5.00 -16.41
N GLY A 79 5.48 6.29 -16.10
CA GLY A 79 5.24 7.33 -17.09
C GLY A 79 6.49 8.01 -17.67
N ASP A 80 7.70 7.53 -17.34
CA ASP A 80 9.03 8.11 -17.64
C ASP A 80 9.19 9.60 -17.26
N LYS A 81 8.37 10.08 -16.30
CA LYS A 81 8.40 11.47 -15.81
C LYS A 81 8.91 11.51 -14.38
N HIS A 82 10.13 12.03 -14.22
CA HIS A 82 10.86 12.01 -12.96
C HIS A 82 10.97 13.36 -12.26
N ASP A 83 10.14 14.33 -12.63
CA ASP A 83 9.99 15.50 -11.79
C ASP A 83 9.21 15.14 -10.52
N VAL A 84 9.53 15.82 -9.41
CA VAL A 84 8.95 15.53 -8.10
C VAL A 84 7.42 15.55 -8.12
N LYS A 85 6.82 16.47 -8.88
CA LYS A 85 5.36 16.62 -8.92
C LYS A 85 4.69 15.45 -9.63
N SER A 86 5.25 14.98 -10.75
CA SER A 86 4.76 13.79 -11.45
C SER A 86 4.83 12.54 -10.56
N MET A 87 5.99 12.29 -9.93
CA MET A 87 6.15 11.13 -9.04
C MET A 87 5.19 11.17 -7.83
N LEU A 88 5.02 12.33 -7.20
CA LEU A 88 4.07 12.50 -6.10
C LEU A 88 2.61 12.34 -6.54
N THR A 89 2.28 12.73 -7.77
CA THR A 89 0.93 12.54 -8.32
C THR A 89 0.66 11.06 -8.56
N GLU A 90 1.61 10.33 -9.16
CA GLU A 90 1.50 8.88 -9.39
C GLU A 90 1.46 8.11 -8.06
N ALA A 91 2.24 8.52 -7.06
CA ALA A 91 2.20 7.97 -5.71
C ALA A 91 0.84 8.22 -5.02
N LEU A 92 0.30 9.43 -5.12
CA LEU A 92 -1.01 9.77 -4.54
C LEU A 92 -2.16 8.97 -5.18
N GLU A 93 -2.09 8.74 -6.49
CA GLU A 93 -3.05 7.87 -7.18
C GLU A 93 -2.93 6.42 -6.73
N PHE A 94 -1.70 5.94 -6.51
CA PHE A 94 -1.43 4.63 -5.94
C PHE A 94 -2.06 4.49 -4.55
N GLU A 95 -1.81 5.41 -3.61
CA GLU A 95 -2.37 5.30 -2.25
C GLU A 95 -3.91 5.37 -2.24
N ARG A 96 -4.52 6.17 -3.12
CA ARG A 96 -5.98 6.19 -3.26
C ARG A 96 -6.53 4.85 -3.74
N GLU A 97 -5.81 4.13 -4.59
CA GLU A 97 -6.19 2.78 -5.01
C GLU A 97 -6.03 1.77 -3.86
N GLY A 98 -4.93 1.86 -3.09
CA GLY A 98 -4.68 1.05 -1.90
C GLY A 98 -5.77 1.23 -0.84
N MET A 99 -6.10 2.48 -0.52
CA MET A 99 -7.22 2.85 0.35
C MET A 99 -8.53 2.16 -0.05
N GLY A 100 -8.84 2.16 -1.35
CA GLY A 100 -10.04 1.48 -1.87
C GLY A 100 -10.05 -0.02 -1.58
N LYS A 101 -8.90 -0.69 -1.65
CA LYS A 101 -8.76 -2.12 -1.33
C LYS A 101 -8.96 -2.39 0.16
N TYR A 102 -8.35 -1.59 1.03
CA TYR A 102 -8.51 -1.75 2.47
C TYR A 102 -9.94 -1.46 2.95
N VAL A 103 -10.62 -0.47 2.37
CA VAL A 103 -12.05 -0.21 2.67
C VAL A 103 -12.92 -1.41 2.26
N GLN A 104 -12.63 -2.06 1.13
CA GLN A 104 -13.33 -3.29 0.71
C GLN A 104 -13.02 -4.45 1.67
N LEU A 105 -11.77 -4.59 2.12
CA LEU A 105 -11.40 -5.60 3.13
C LEU A 105 -12.19 -5.38 4.42
N LEU A 106 -12.29 -4.13 4.90
CA LEU A 106 -13.03 -3.80 6.11
C LEU A 106 -14.50 -4.22 6.03
N GLN A 107 -15.12 -4.07 4.87
CA GLN A 107 -16.50 -4.55 4.65
C GLN A 107 -16.60 -6.06 4.79
N LEU A 108 -15.68 -6.82 4.18
CA LEU A 108 -15.66 -8.29 4.26
C LEU A 108 -15.43 -8.80 5.68
N VAL A 109 -14.55 -8.13 6.44
CA VAL A 109 -14.13 -8.55 7.77
C VAL A 109 -15.19 -8.26 8.83
N ARG A 110 -15.94 -7.15 8.72
CA ARG A 110 -17.06 -6.84 9.62
C ARG A 110 -18.10 -7.95 9.68
N ASP A 111 -18.33 -8.64 8.56
CA ASP A 111 -19.28 -9.75 8.47
C ASP A 111 -18.70 -11.08 9.01
N SER A 112 -17.42 -11.12 9.41
CA SER A 112 -16.71 -12.34 9.80
C SER A 112 -16.51 -12.54 11.30
N GLU A 113 -16.93 -11.57 12.13
CA GLU A 113 -16.70 -11.54 13.59
C GLU A 113 -15.21 -11.58 14.02
N ASN A 114 -14.26 -11.51 13.08
CA ASN A 114 -12.83 -11.44 13.38
C ASN A 114 -12.42 -10.01 13.75
N ILE A 115 -12.66 -9.66 15.02
CA ILE A 115 -12.37 -8.32 15.59
C ILE A 115 -10.90 -7.94 15.43
N ALA A 116 -9.97 -8.88 15.61
CA ALA A 116 -8.54 -8.60 15.50
C ALA A 116 -8.13 -8.17 14.08
N LEU A 117 -8.67 -8.85 13.06
CA LEU A 117 -8.45 -8.47 11.68
C LEU A 117 -9.18 -7.16 11.33
N GLU A 118 -10.35 -6.91 11.92
CA GLU A 118 -11.07 -5.65 11.74
C GLU A 118 -10.26 -4.46 12.26
N ASP A 119 -9.76 -4.56 13.49
CA ASP A 119 -8.95 -3.52 14.13
C ASP A 119 -7.65 -3.28 13.36
N TRP A 120 -6.99 -4.33 12.92
CA TRP A 120 -5.82 -4.22 12.05
C TRP A 120 -6.17 -3.48 10.75
N THR A 121 -7.26 -3.87 10.07
CA THR A 121 -7.67 -3.22 8.81
C THR A 121 -7.97 -1.73 9.02
N ARG A 122 -8.63 -1.37 10.13
CA ARG A 122 -8.91 0.04 10.47
C ARG A 122 -7.64 0.83 10.76
N LYS A 123 -6.65 0.22 11.40
CA LYS A 123 -5.34 0.84 11.65
C LYS A 123 -4.65 1.17 10.32
N ILE A 124 -4.56 0.22 9.39
CA ILE A 124 -3.94 0.44 8.08
C ILE A 124 -4.67 1.54 7.30
N ILE A 125 -6.01 1.57 7.32
CA ILE A 125 -6.78 2.67 6.71
C ILE A 125 -6.40 4.03 7.31
N GLY A 126 -6.10 4.11 8.60
CA GLY A 126 -5.60 5.33 9.22
C GLY A 126 -4.24 5.75 8.65
N GLU A 127 -3.30 4.82 8.57
CA GLU A 127 -1.95 5.03 8.01
C GLU A 127 -2.01 5.50 6.55
N GLU A 128 -2.80 4.82 5.71
CA GLU A 128 -3.00 5.19 4.31
C GLU A 128 -3.63 6.57 4.15
N GLN A 129 -4.53 6.94 5.06
CA GLN A 129 -5.14 8.27 5.03
C GLN A 129 -4.12 9.37 5.35
N ASP A 130 -3.18 9.11 6.26
CA ASP A 130 -2.09 10.01 6.58
C ASP A 130 -1.11 10.15 5.40
N HIS A 131 -0.77 9.06 4.71
CA HIS A 131 0.03 9.10 3.48
C HIS A 131 -0.60 10.01 2.43
N ILE A 132 -1.90 9.82 2.15
CA ILE A 132 -2.67 10.64 1.21
C ILE A 132 -2.63 12.12 1.61
N TYR A 133 -2.81 12.44 2.89
CA TYR A 133 -2.79 13.83 3.37
C TYR A 133 -1.41 14.48 3.24
N GLU A 134 -0.34 13.77 3.57
CA GLU A 134 1.02 14.29 3.43
C GLU A 134 1.37 14.54 1.97
N MET A 135 1.07 13.60 1.06
CA MET A 135 1.31 13.80 -0.38
C MET A 135 0.48 14.95 -0.96
N ASP A 136 -0.78 15.08 -0.55
CA ASP A 136 -1.63 16.19 -0.99
C ASP A 136 -1.08 17.54 -0.51
N LYS A 137 -0.56 17.64 0.73
CA LYS A 137 0.14 18.83 1.21
C LYS A 137 1.41 19.11 0.41
N MET A 138 2.20 18.09 0.07
CA MET A 138 3.42 18.22 -0.72
C MET A 138 3.15 18.71 -2.15
N LEU A 139 1.96 18.45 -2.70
CA LEU A 139 1.54 18.88 -4.04
C LEU A 139 0.92 20.28 -4.09
N ARG A 140 0.50 20.84 -2.94
CA ARG A 140 -0.06 22.19 -2.83
C ARG A 140 1.07 23.23 -2.85
N SER A 141 0.83 24.34 -3.56
CA SER A 141 1.72 25.51 -3.64
C SER A 141 1.08 26.73 -3.02
#